data_AF-A0AAP0B7S1-F1
#
_entry.id   AF-A0AAP0B7S1-F1
#
_cell.length_a   1.000
_cell.length_b   1.000
_cell.length_c   1.000
_cell.angle_alpha   90.00
_cell.angle_beta   90.00
_cell.angle_gamma   90.00
#
_symmetry.space_group_name_H-M   'P 1'
#
loop_
_entity.id
_entity.type
_entity.pdbx_description
1 polymer ?
#
loop_
_entity_poly.entity_id
_entity_poly.type
_entity_poly.pdbx_seq_one_letter_code
_entity_poly.pdbx_strand_id
1 'polypeptide(L)' 'MYNSSVERCFDDCVDSFRRKTLDKQDETCAHRCAEKFLKHSMRVGMRFAELNQGAATQD' A
#
# COMPACT_ATOMS: atom_id res chain seq x y z
N MET A 1 -5.81 -6.67 3.13
CA MET A 1 -4.39 -6.54 2.69
C MET A 1 -4.24 -6.79 1.20
N TYR A 2 -4.47 -8.01 0.69
CA TYR A 2 -4.33 -8.28 -0.76
C TYR A 2 -5.28 -7.43 -1.62
N ASN A 3 -6.60 -7.56 -1.46
CA ASN A 3 -7.57 -6.77 -2.25
C ASN A 3 -7.36 -5.26 -2.09
N SER A 4 -7.12 -4.79 -0.86
CA SER A 4 -6.83 -3.38 -0.58
C SER A 4 -5.57 -2.88 -1.29
N SER A 5 -4.53 -3.71 -1.42
CA SER A 5 -3.31 -3.35 -2.16
C SER A 5 -3.58 -3.26 -3.66
N VAL A 6 -4.38 -4.19 -4.19
CA VAL A 6 -4.71 -4.25 -5.61
C VAL A 6 -5.56 -3.05 -6.02
N GLU A 7 -6.64 -2.78 -5.28
CA GLU A 7 -7.53 -1.63 -5.49
C GLU A 7 -6.73 -0.32 -5.45
N ARG A 8 -5.96 -0.12 -4.38
CA ARG A 8 -5.15 1.09 -4.21
C ARG A 8 -4.15 1.30 -5.34
N CYS A 9 -3.42 0.26 -5.72
CA CYS A 9 -2.41 0.38 -6.77
C CYS A 9 -3.03 0.55 -8.16
N PHE A 10 -4.21 0.00 -8.39
CA PHE A 10 -4.95 0.27 -9.62
C PHE A 10 -5.36 1.74 -9.69
N ASP A 11 -5.98 2.28 -8.63
CA ASP A 11 -6.43 3.67 -8.58
C ASP A 11 -5.27 4.68 -8.69
N ASP A 12 -4.12 4.38 -8.07
CA ASP A 12 -2.97 5.30 -8.04
C ASP A 12 -2.11 5.22 -9.32
N CYS A 13 -2.09 4.10 -10.04
CA CYS A 13 -1.17 3.87 -11.16
C CYS A 13 -1.83 3.78 -12.53
N VAL A 14 -3.12 3.45 -12.64
CA VAL A 14 -3.81 3.24 -13.92
C VAL A 14 -4.80 4.37 -14.15
N ASP A 15 -4.33 5.45 -14.75
CA ASP A 15 -5.11 6.68 -14.97
C ASP A 15 -5.60 6.86 -16.42
N SER A 16 -5.13 6.03 -17.36
CA SER A 16 -5.34 6.20 -18.80
C SER A 16 -5.86 4.92 -19.47
N PHE A 17 -7.12 4.95 -19.89
CA PHE A 17 -7.83 3.81 -20.50
C PHE A 17 -7.77 3.78 -22.03
N ARG A 18 -6.57 3.94 -22.62
CA ARG A 18 -6.39 3.92 -24.09
C ARG A 18 -6.20 2.52 -24.68
N ARG A 19 -5.82 1.53 -23.86
CA ARG A 19 -5.52 0.15 -24.28
C ARG A 19 -5.99 -0.84 -23.22
N LYS A 20 -6.24 -2.09 -23.63
CA LYS A 20 -6.63 -3.17 -22.72
C LYS A 20 -5.45 -3.68 -21.86
N THR A 21 -4.24 -3.57 -22.39
CA THR A 21 -3.01 -3.99 -21.69
C THR A 21 -2.37 -2.81 -20.99
N LEU A 22 -1.82 -3.05 -19.81
CA LEU A 22 -0.94 -2.10 -19.13
C LEU A 22 0.28 -1.82 -19.99
N ASP A 23 0.77 -0.59 -19.94
CA ASP A 23 2.08 -0.29 -20.49
C ASP A 23 3.18 -0.47 -19.43
N LYS A 24 4.45 -0.32 -19.85
CA LYS A 24 5.60 -0.52 -18.96
C LYS A 24 5.62 0.45 -17.78
N GLN A 25 5.06 1.64 -17.94
CA GLN A 25 4.99 2.64 -16.88
C GLN A 25 3.97 2.21 -15.83
N ASP A 26 2.78 1.80 -16.26
CA ASP A 26 1.73 1.30 -15.36
C ASP A 26 2.20 0.06 -14.58
N GLU A 27 2.82 -0.91 -15.27
CA GLU A 27 3.38 -2.12 -14.65
C GLU A 27 4.46 -1.77 -13.61
N THR A 28 5.41 -0.90 -13.97
CA THR A 28 6.47 -0.45 -13.06
C THR A 28 5.89 0.29 -11.84
N CYS A 29 4.86 1.11 -12.05
CA CYS A 29 4.16 1.81 -10.98
C CYS A 29 3.48 0.82 -10.03
N ALA A 30 2.70 -0.13 -10.55
CA ALA A 30 1.98 -1.12 -9.75
C ALA A 30 2.94 -1.97 -8.89
N HIS A 31 4.08 -2.40 -9.46
CA HIS A 31 5.12 -3.11 -8.69
C HIS A 31 5.67 -2.28 -7.53
N ARG A 32 6.03 -1.02 -7.80
CA ARG A 32 6.53 -0.11 -6.75
C ARG A 32 5.45 0.22 -5.72
N CYS A 33 4.20 0.35 -6.14
CA CYS A 33 3.07 0.58 -5.25
C CYS A 33 2.89 -0.60 -4.28
N ALA A 34 2.85 -1.83 -4.78
CA ALA A 34 2.70 -3.02 -3.94
C ALA A 34 3.85 -3.14 -2.92
N GLU A 35 5.10 -2.93 -3.35
CA GLU A 35 6.26 -2.92 -2.46
C GLU A 35 6.16 -1.84 -1.37
N LYS A 36 5.80 -0.61 -1.77
CA LYS A 36 5.61 0.51 -0.83
C LYS A 36 4.48 0.22 0.15
N PHE A 37 3.36 -0.30 -0.32
CA PHE A 37 2.20 -0.61 0.51
C PHE A 37 2.56 -1.62 1.60
N LEU A 38 3.23 -2.72 1.24
CA LEU A 38 3.67 -3.73 2.21
C LEU A 38 4.66 -3.17 3.23
N LYS A 39 5.70 -2.46 2.78
CA LYS A 39 6.68 -1.82 3.67
C LYS A 39 6.02 -0.81 4.60
N HIS A 40 5.06 -0.03 4.09
CA HIS A 40 4.31 0.93 4.86
C HIS A 40 3.41 0.24 5.89
N SER A 41 2.64 -0.78 5.50
CA SER A 41 1.78 -1.54 6.42
C SER A 41 2.58 -2.19 7.55
N MET A 42 3.76 -2.76 7.26
CA MET A 42 4.66 -3.30 8.29
C MET A 42 5.11 -2.21 9.26
N ARG A 43 5.55 -1.06 8.75
CA ARG A 43 6.00 0.06 9.58
C ARG A 43 4.88 0.62 10.46
N VAL A 44 3.68 0.78 9.90
CA VAL A 44 2.49 1.23 10.64
C VAL A 44 2.16 0.22 11.73
N GLY A 45 2.16 -1.09 11.42
CA GLY A 45 1.92 -2.15 12.40
C GLY A 45 2.91 -2.10 13.57
N MET A 46 4.20 -1.89 13.31
CA MET A 46 5.21 -1.74 14.37
C MET A 46 4.92 -0.54 15.28
N ARG A 47 4.65 0.63 14.70
CA ARG A 47 4.35 1.86 15.48
C ARG A 47 3.04 1.75 16.24
N PHE A 48 2.04 1.09 15.68
CA PHE A 48 0.79 0.82 16.37
C PHE A 48 1.00 -0.07 17.60
N ALA A 49 1.83 -1.12 17.47
CA ALA A 49 2.17 -1.97 18.61
C ALA A 49 2.92 -1.21 19.71
N GLU A 50 3.87 -0.34 19.35
CA GLU A 50 4.57 0.55 20.29
C GLU A 50 3.59 1.45 21.07
N LEU A 51 2.63 2.06 20.36
CA LEU A 51 1.62 2.94 20.98
C LEU A 51 0.69 2.16 21.91
N ASN A 52 0.23 0.97 21.54
CA ASN A 52 -0.63 0.15 22.39
C ASN A 52 0.08 -0.35 23.66
N GLN A 53 1.38 -0.60 23.59
CA GLN A 53 2.18 -0.95 24.77
C GLN A 53 2.34 0.24 25.73
N GLY A 54 2.47 1.46 25.21
CA GLY A 54 2.50 2.70 26.02
C GLY A 54 1.12 3.19 26.48
N ALA A 55 0.04 2.80 25.80
CA ALA A 55 -1.34 3.15 26.17
C ALA A 55 -1.85 2.37 27.40
N ALA A 56 -1.22 1.25 27.75
CA ALA A 56 -1.56 0.46 28.93
C ALA A 56 -1.14 1.10 30.28
N THR A 57 -0.49 2.27 30.26
CA THR A 57 0.00 2.96 31.47
C THR A 57 -0.55 4.39 31.63
N GLN A 58 -1.71 4.72 31.08
CA GLN A 58 -2.45 5.91 31.50
C GLN A 58 -3.56 5.48 32.46
N ASP A 59 -3.44 5.92 33.71
CA ASP A 59 -4.44 5.79 34.79
C ASP A 59 -5.86 6.19 34.36
#